data_AF-F2B206-F1
#
_entry.id   AF-F2B206-F1
#
_cell.length_a   1.000
_cell.length_b   1.000
_cell.length_c   1.000
_cell.angle_alpha   90.00
_cell.angle_beta   90.00
_cell.angle_gamma   90.00
#
_symmetry.space_group_name_H-M   'P 1'
#
loop_
_entity.id
_entity.type
_entity.pdbx_description
1 polymer ?
#
loop_
_entity_poly.entity_id
_entity_poly.type
_entity_poly.pdbx_seq_one_letter_code
_entity_poly.pdbx_strand_id
1 'polypeptide(L)'
;MHPASWRRYRAYGAGTLGDMGCHYVDLPFWALGLHLPSSIVADGPPPSDDYCPTGLKVRYHFDATDKHDELDLTWYDGDRSPKELEGISVPGSGVLFVGDKGMMIATYGDYTLLPKDKFADFKPAAPRIADSIGHHMEWMQAIRGQGTPLCQFDYSGPLTETVLLGTVAHQCGRELKFNASEMVCTGDEQATSLLSKNYREGWSVDAAAAANV
;
A
#
# COMPACT_ATOMS: atom_id res chain seq x y z
N MET A 1 -1.69 -25.11 13.22
CA MET A 1 -1.48 -23.76 12.66
C MET A 1 -1.99 -22.76 13.69
N HIS A 2 -1.16 -21.84 14.19
CA HIS A 2 -1.61 -20.84 15.17
C HIS A 2 -2.52 -19.79 14.47
N PRO A 3 -3.61 -19.30 15.10
CA PRO A 3 -4.60 -18.42 14.44
C PRO A 3 -4.04 -17.09 13.89
N ALA A 4 -2.87 -16.65 14.33
CA ALA A 4 -2.23 -15.41 13.84
C ALA A 4 -1.18 -15.64 12.75
N SER A 5 -0.74 -16.89 12.54
CA SER A 5 0.41 -17.19 11.67
C SER A 5 0.00 -17.70 10.29
N TRP A 6 -1.27 -18.04 10.06
CA TRP A 6 -1.74 -18.54 8.76
C TRP A 6 -1.43 -17.57 7.62
N ARG A 7 -1.48 -16.25 7.88
CA ARG A 7 -1.19 -15.21 6.87
C ARG A 7 0.25 -15.24 6.34
N ARG A 8 1.17 -15.92 7.04
CA ARG A 8 2.56 -16.11 6.61
C ARG A 8 2.74 -17.32 5.70
N TYR A 9 1.74 -18.19 5.59
CA TYR A 9 1.76 -19.30 4.64
C TYR A 9 1.22 -18.78 3.31
N ARG A 10 1.99 -18.94 2.24
CA ARG A 10 1.68 -18.38 0.92
C ARG A 10 0.37 -18.94 0.34
N ALA A 11 0.02 -20.17 0.71
CA ALA A 11 -1.25 -20.79 0.35
C ALA A 11 -2.49 -20.10 0.94
N TYR A 12 -2.33 -19.30 2.01
CA TYR A 12 -3.44 -18.71 2.76
C TYR A 12 -3.36 -17.19 2.90
N GLY A 13 -2.20 -16.56 2.68
CA GLY A 13 -2.05 -15.10 2.79
C GLY A 13 -0.83 -14.54 2.07
N ALA A 14 -0.61 -13.23 2.25
CA ALA A 14 0.42 -12.45 1.56
C ALA A 14 1.50 -11.88 2.53
N GLY A 15 1.63 -12.47 3.72
CA GLY A 15 2.63 -12.08 4.71
C GLY A 15 2.34 -10.75 5.41
N THR A 16 3.36 -10.18 6.05
CA THR A 16 3.24 -8.90 6.77
C THR A 16 2.90 -7.75 5.83
N LEU A 17 3.48 -7.72 4.63
CA LEU A 17 3.18 -6.69 3.63
C LEU A 17 1.69 -6.69 3.25
N GLY A 18 1.11 -7.85 2.91
CA GLY A 18 -0.32 -7.91 2.58
C GLY A 18 -1.26 -7.60 3.75
N ASP A 19 -0.83 -7.87 4.98
CA ASP A 19 -1.60 -7.63 6.22
C ASP A 19 -1.52 -6.16 6.67
N MET A 20 -0.33 -5.56 6.68
CA MET A 20 -0.06 -4.24 7.24
C MET A 20 0.10 -3.14 6.20
N GLY A 21 0.40 -3.48 4.95
CA GLY A 21 0.66 -2.52 3.88
C GLY A 21 -0.54 -1.60 3.68
N CYS A 22 -1.74 -2.17 3.52
CA CYS A 22 -2.97 -1.39 3.32
C CYS A 22 -3.26 -0.43 4.48
N HIS A 23 -2.83 -0.73 5.71
CA HIS A 23 -3.06 0.13 6.87
C HIS A 23 -2.23 1.42 6.85
N TYR A 24 -1.05 1.42 6.25
CA TYR A 24 -0.14 2.58 6.25
C TYR A 24 0.02 3.21 4.88
N VAL A 25 -0.06 2.41 3.80
CA VAL A 25 -0.02 2.92 2.42
C VAL A 25 -1.30 3.71 2.11
N ASP A 26 -2.42 3.45 2.78
CA ASP A 26 -3.65 4.22 2.69
C ASP A 26 -3.43 5.74 2.79
N LEU A 27 -2.65 6.18 3.79
CA LEU A 27 -2.41 7.60 4.01
C LEU A 27 -1.76 8.32 2.81
N PRO A 28 -0.59 7.88 2.28
CA PRO A 28 -0.03 8.49 1.08
C PRO A 28 -0.87 8.24 -0.17
N PHE A 29 -1.57 7.10 -0.27
CA PHE A 29 -2.45 6.82 -1.42
C PHE A 29 -3.56 7.85 -1.54
N TRP A 30 -4.23 8.14 -0.42
CA TRP A 30 -5.29 9.14 -0.37
C TRP A 30 -4.73 10.57 -0.47
N ALA A 31 -3.68 10.90 0.29
CA ALA A 31 -3.16 12.26 0.36
C ALA A 31 -2.52 12.73 -0.95
N LEU A 32 -1.93 11.81 -1.72
CA LEU A 32 -1.26 12.13 -2.99
C LEU A 32 -2.08 11.71 -4.21
N GLY A 33 -3.23 11.05 -4.02
CA GLY A 33 -4.10 10.58 -5.09
C GLY A 33 -3.45 9.50 -5.96
N LEU A 34 -2.71 8.58 -5.33
CA LEU A 34 -2.01 7.50 -6.02
C LEU A 34 -3.00 6.49 -6.63
N HIS A 35 -2.51 5.74 -7.63
CA HIS A 35 -3.20 4.60 -8.21
C HIS A 35 -2.25 3.40 -8.29
N LEU A 36 -2.12 2.72 -9.43
CA LEU A 36 -1.22 1.58 -9.59
C LEU A 36 0.18 2.05 -10.00
N PRO A 37 1.26 1.45 -9.42
CA PRO A 37 2.63 1.80 -9.76
C PRO A 37 3.04 1.24 -11.14
N SER A 38 3.98 1.89 -11.80
CA SER A 38 4.53 1.44 -13.10
C SER A 38 5.76 0.54 -12.94
N SER A 39 6.44 0.62 -11.79
CA SER A 39 7.59 -0.24 -11.47
C SER A 39 7.60 -0.68 -10.02
N ILE A 40 7.92 -1.95 -9.78
CA ILE A 40 7.96 -2.53 -8.44
C ILE A 40 9.22 -3.36 -8.28
N VAL A 41 9.97 -3.13 -7.20
CA VAL A 41 11.10 -3.99 -6.83
C VAL A 41 11.10 -4.25 -5.34
N ALA A 42 11.30 -5.51 -4.99
CA ALA A 42 11.37 -5.95 -3.60
C ALA A 42 12.72 -6.57 -3.29
N ASP A 43 13.21 -6.27 -2.10
CA ASP A 43 14.41 -6.85 -1.51
C ASP A 43 14.05 -7.50 -0.17
N GLY A 44 14.69 -8.63 0.14
CA GLY A 44 14.46 -9.38 1.36
C GLY A 44 15.09 -10.77 1.31
N PRO A 45 14.78 -11.62 2.30
CA PRO A 45 15.22 -13.01 2.28
C PRO A 45 14.81 -13.74 0.99
N PRO A 46 15.52 -14.79 0.57
CA PRO A 46 15.16 -15.58 -0.61
C PRO A 46 13.69 -16.02 -0.59
N PRO A 47 12.99 -15.99 -1.74
CA PRO A 47 11.61 -16.41 -1.81
C PRO A 47 11.46 -17.90 -1.45
N SER A 48 10.32 -18.22 -0.83
CA SER A 48 9.92 -19.58 -0.47
C SER A 48 8.54 -19.84 -1.05
N ASP A 49 8.31 -21.06 -1.53
CA ASP A 49 7.03 -21.51 -2.06
C ASP A 49 5.97 -21.65 -0.95
N ASP A 50 6.40 -22.00 0.27
CA ASP A 50 5.49 -22.27 1.39
C ASP A 50 5.18 -21.03 2.22
N TYR A 51 6.16 -20.12 2.36
CA TYR A 51 6.09 -19.01 3.32
C TYR A 51 6.37 -17.65 2.69
N CYS A 52 5.66 -16.64 3.19
CA CYS A 52 5.96 -15.24 2.94
C CYS A 52 7.16 -14.80 3.78
N PRO A 53 8.05 -13.96 3.24
CA PRO A 53 9.24 -13.49 3.95
C PRO A 53 8.88 -12.61 5.14
N THR A 54 9.82 -12.48 6.06
CA THR A 54 9.86 -11.39 7.04
C THR A 54 10.97 -10.42 6.67
N GLY A 55 10.74 -9.11 6.77
CA GLY A 55 11.78 -8.13 6.50
C GLY A 55 11.89 -7.80 5.02
N LEU A 56 10.77 -7.53 4.36
CA LEU A 56 10.77 -6.92 3.04
C LEU A 56 11.13 -5.43 3.07
N LYS A 57 11.82 -4.99 2.03
CA LYS A 57 11.86 -3.61 1.59
C LYS A 57 11.30 -3.59 0.17
N VAL A 58 10.21 -2.87 -0.07
CA VAL A 58 9.59 -2.80 -1.40
C VAL A 58 9.54 -1.36 -1.84
N ARG A 59 10.00 -1.08 -3.05
CA ARG A 59 9.89 0.23 -3.69
C ARG A 59 8.91 0.14 -4.84
N TYR A 60 7.92 1.03 -4.81
CA TYR A 60 6.92 1.24 -5.83
C TYR A 60 7.18 2.58 -6.49
N HIS A 61 7.28 2.57 -7.80
CA HIS A 61 7.46 3.77 -8.60
C HIS A 61 6.11 4.20 -9.18
N PHE A 62 5.75 5.47 -8.99
CA PHE A 62 4.55 6.07 -9.53
C PHE A 62 4.92 7.15 -10.53
N ASP A 63 4.42 7.00 -11.75
CA ASP A 63 4.57 8.02 -12.80
C ASP A 63 3.83 9.30 -12.40
N ALA A 64 4.27 10.44 -12.92
CA ALA A 64 3.60 11.72 -12.70
C ALA A 64 2.16 11.73 -13.22
N THR A 65 1.26 12.39 -12.49
CA THR A 65 -0.13 12.63 -12.86
C THR A 65 -0.48 14.11 -12.75
N ASP A 66 -1.73 14.47 -12.99
CA ASP A 66 -2.25 15.82 -12.70
C ASP A 66 -2.32 16.12 -11.19
N LYS A 67 -2.24 15.10 -10.33
CA LYS A 67 -2.34 15.23 -8.87
C LYS A 67 -1.01 15.23 -8.14
N HIS A 68 0.01 14.59 -8.70
CA HIS A 68 1.33 14.48 -8.08
C HIS A 68 2.44 14.33 -9.13
N ASP A 69 3.65 14.77 -8.77
CA ASP A 69 4.86 14.48 -9.55
C ASP A 69 5.25 13.00 -9.46
N GLU A 70 6.20 12.58 -10.29
CA GLU A 70 6.83 11.26 -10.22
C GLU A 70 7.43 11.05 -8.82
N LEU A 71 7.14 9.90 -8.21
CA LEU A 71 7.60 9.59 -6.85
C LEU A 71 7.81 8.11 -6.60
N ASP A 72 8.62 7.83 -5.59
CA ASP A 72 8.80 6.48 -5.04
C ASP A 72 8.10 6.36 -3.68
N LEU A 73 7.30 5.32 -3.51
CA LEU A 73 6.85 4.85 -2.20
C LEU A 73 7.70 3.66 -1.78
N THR A 74 8.33 3.72 -0.60
CA THR A 74 9.10 2.59 -0.07
C THR A 74 8.48 2.03 1.21
N TRP A 75 8.08 0.76 1.15
CA TRP A 75 7.69 -0.03 2.31
C TRP A 75 8.92 -0.61 3.01
N TYR A 76 8.90 -0.61 4.34
CA TYR A 76 9.88 -1.29 5.19
C TYR A 76 9.16 -2.18 6.21
N ASP A 77 9.42 -3.48 6.17
CA ASP A 77 8.95 -4.41 7.19
C ASP A 77 9.81 -4.36 8.44
N GLY A 78 9.16 -4.36 9.60
CA GLY A 78 9.79 -4.60 10.90
C GLY A 78 10.97 -3.67 11.15
N ASP A 79 12.14 -4.23 11.46
CA ASP A 79 13.31 -3.46 11.84
C ASP A 79 14.11 -2.87 10.66
N ARG A 80 13.60 -2.99 9.43
CA ARG A 80 14.28 -2.43 8.25
C ARG A 80 14.09 -0.94 8.08
N SER A 81 13.14 -0.34 8.78
CA SER A 81 12.95 1.11 8.77
C SER A 81 14.16 1.80 9.42
N PRO A 82 14.53 3.02 8.97
CA PRO A 82 15.43 3.87 9.74
C PRO A 82 14.92 4.00 11.18
N LYS A 83 15.83 3.96 12.16
CA LYS A 83 15.49 4.10 13.59
C LYS A 83 15.53 5.54 14.07
N GLU A 84 16.26 6.38 13.35
CA GLU A 84 16.42 7.81 13.61
C GLU A 84 16.52 8.57 12.30
N LEU A 85 15.96 9.79 12.27
CA LEU A 85 16.06 10.76 11.19
C LEU A 85 16.33 12.13 11.83
N GLU A 86 17.40 12.80 11.42
CA GLU A 86 17.79 14.12 11.94
C GLU A 86 17.82 14.22 13.49
N GLY A 87 18.33 13.20 14.18
CA GLY A 87 18.36 13.19 15.65
C GLY A 87 17.02 12.87 16.31
N ILE A 88 15.98 12.55 15.54
CA ILE A 88 14.65 12.19 16.03
C ILE A 88 14.38 10.71 15.79
N SER A 89 14.01 10.00 16.85
CA SER A 89 13.62 8.60 16.75
C SER A 89 12.40 8.44 15.84
N VAL A 90 12.50 7.52 14.90
CA VAL A 90 11.39 7.14 14.02
C VAL A 90 10.44 6.22 14.81
N PRO A 91 9.12 6.49 14.81
CA PRO A 91 8.14 5.61 15.43
C PRO A 91 8.23 4.17 14.92
N GLY A 92 7.83 3.20 15.74
CA GLY A 92 7.82 1.78 15.36
C GLY A 92 6.90 1.45 14.18
N SER A 93 5.97 2.35 13.84
CA SER A 93 5.16 2.31 12.63
C SER A 93 4.66 3.70 12.24
N GLY A 94 4.50 3.93 10.94
CA GLY A 94 4.06 5.21 10.40
C GLY A 94 4.49 5.42 8.95
N VAL A 95 4.29 6.63 8.46
CA VAL A 95 4.63 7.06 7.09
C VAL A 95 5.59 8.23 7.16
N LEU A 96 6.69 8.17 6.40
CA LEU A 96 7.58 9.31 6.21
C LEU A 96 7.30 9.92 4.84
N PHE A 97 6.86 11.17 4.83
CA PHE A 97 6.83 12.01 3.64
C PHE A 97 8.15 12.77 3.53
N VAL A 98 8.73 12.78 2.34
CA VAL A 98 9.99 13.50 2.05
C VAL A 98 9.73 14.47 0.91
N GLY A 99 9.89 15.76 1.17
CA GLY A 99 9.78 16.83 0.18
C GLY A 99 11.08 17.62 0.05
N ASP A 100 11.13 18.50 -0.94
CA ASP A 100 12.27 19.39 -1.24
C ASP A 100 12.65 20.32 -0.07
N LYS A 101 11.67 20.67 0.77
CA LYS A 101 11.80 21.63 1.88
C LYS A 101 11.74 21.00 3.26
N GLY A 102 11.56 19.69 3.39
CA GLY A 102 11.49 19.04 4.69
C GLY A 102 10.77 17.71 4.64
N MET A 103 10.60 17.12 5.81
CA MET A 103 9.97 15.81 5.97
C MET A 103 8.83 15.88 6.97
N MET A 104 7.91 14.92 6.88
CA MET A 104 6.85 14.71 7.84
C MET A 104 6.77 13.24 8.20
N ILE A 105 6.94 12.92 9.48
CA ILE A 105 6.63 11.59 10.02
C ILE A 105 5.19 11.63 10.50
N ALA A 106 4.33 10.79 9.94
CA ALA A 106 2.91 10.70 10.30
C ALA A 106 2.55 9.32 10.86
N THR A 107 1.67 9.31 11.86
CA THR A 107 1.02 8.14 12.44
C THR A 107 -0.49 8.35 12.38
N TYR A 108 -1.29 7.41 12.92
CA TYR A 108 -2.76 7.51 12.89
C TYR A 108 -3.35 8.75 13.57
N GLY A 109 -2.65 9.34 14.55
CA GLY A 109 -3.18 10.45 15.33
C GLY A 109 -2.21 11.60 15.58
N ASP A 110 -0.99 11.50 15.06
CA ASP A 110 0.04 12.51 15.29
C ASP A 110 1.00 12.60 14.11
N TYR A 111 1.65 13.76 13.94
CA TYR A 111 2.70 13.96 12.98
C TYR A 111 3.81 14.88 13.51
N THR A 112 5.03 14.67 13.02
CA THR A 112 6.20 15.50 13.33
C THR A 112 6.80 16.03 12.04
N LEU A 113 6.98 17.36 11.96
CA LEU A 113 7.69 18.03 10.87
C LEU A 113 9.18 18.13 11.17
N LEU A 114 10.01 17.91 10.15
CA LEU A 114 11.47 17.92 10.23
C LEU A 114 12.09 18.79 9.11
N PRO A 115 13.16 19.55 9.40
CA PRO A 115 13.80 19.71 10.72
C PRO A 115 12.95 20.52 11.68
N LYS A 116 12.90 20.14 12.97
CA LYS A 116 11.99 20.77 13.97
C LYS A 116 12.14 22.29 14.04
N ASP A 117 13.37 22.79 14.03
CA ASP A 117 13.65 24.23 14.17
C ASP A 117 13.06 25.05 13.01
N LYS A 118 13.00 24.47 11.80
CA LYS A 118 12.40 25.12 10.63
C LYS A 118 10.88 25.27 10.75
N PHE A 119 10.24 24.35 11.50
CA PHE A 119 8.79 24.27 11.64
C PHE A 119 8.32 24.61 13.06
N ALA A 120 9.15 25.23 13.90
CA ALA A 120 8.82 25.54 15.30
C ALA A 120 7.59 26.44 15.44
N ASP A 121 7.40 27.37 14.50
CA ASP A 121 6.26 28.29 14.46
C ASP A 121 5.12 27.80 13.56
N PHE A 122 5.19 26.56 13.05
CA PHE A 122 4.16 26.00 12.20
C PHE A 122 2.84 25.90 12.96
N LYS A 123 1.76 26.36 12.33
CA LYS A 123 0.40 26.22 12.84
C LYS A 123 -0.43 25.46 11.80
N PRO A 124 -0.99 24.29 12.15
CA PRO A 124 -1.84 23.56 11.23
C PRO A 124 -3.06 24.40 10.83
N ALA A 125 -3.50 24.23 9.59
CA ALA A 125 -4.77 24.78 9.15
C ALA A 125 -5.92 24.15 9.95
N ALA A 126 -7.04 24.87 10.05
CA ALA A 126 -8.26 24.30 10.61
C ALA A 126 -8.64 23.02 9.84
N PRO A 127 -9.05 21.94 10.55
CA PRO A 127 -9.48 20.70 9.89
C PRO A 127 -10.58 20.98 8.87
N ARG A 128 -10.41 20.42 7.66
CA ARG A 128 -11.38 20.54 6.55
C ARG A 128 -12.12 19.25 6.26
N ILE A 129 -11.56 18.13 6.72
CA ILE A 129 -12.13 16.80 6.58
C ILE A 129 -12.86 16.50 7.89
N ALA A 130 -14.11 16.06 7.77
CA ALA A 130 -14.89 15.65 8.94
C ALA A 130 -14.32 14.35 9.52
N ASP A 131 -14.43 14.20 10.83
CA ASP A 131 -14.05 12.95 11.49
C ASP A 131 -14.91 11.80 10.95
N SER A 132 -14.29 10.63 10.77
CA SER A 132 -15.03 9.42 10.38
C SER A 132 -16.05 9.07 11.46
N ILE A 133 -17.26 8.71 11.02
CA ILE A 133 -18.31 8.15 11.87
C ILE A 133 -18.02 6.69 12.26
N GLY A 134 -16.90 6.13 11.79
CA GLY A 134 -16.48 4.74 11.96
C GLY A 134 -16.96 3.84 10.82
N HIS A 135 -16.08 2.95 10.34
CA HIS A 135 -16.34 2.11 9.15
C HIS A 135 -17.61 1.25 9.27
N HIS A 136 -17.99 0.81 10.48
CA HIS A 136 -19.24 0.08 10.69
C HIS A 136 -20.48 0.95 10.43
N MET A 137 -20.46 2.21 10.87
CA MET A 137 -21.55 3.15 10.64
C MET A 137 -21.59 3.57 9.17
N GLU A 138 -20.43 3.79 8.54
CA GLU A 138 -20.34 4.07 7.10
C GLU A 138 -20.97 2.94 6.29
N TRP A 139 -20.63 1.68 6.59
CA TRP A 139 -21.24 0.52 5.94
C TRP A 139 -22.76 0.48 6.16
N MET A 140 -23.22 0.68 7.40
CA MET A 140 -24.65 0.70 7.72
C MET A 140 -25.43 1.82 7.02
N GLN A 141 -24.80 2.96 6.73
CA GLN A 141 -25.41 4.04 5.94
C GLN A 141 -25.42 3.68 4.45
N ALA A 142 -24.30 3.19 3.92
CA ALA A 142 -24.14 2.83 2.51
C ALA A 142 -25.14 1.75 2.06
N ILE A 143 -25.38 0.70 2.86
CA ILE A 143 -26.37 -0.34 2.53
C ILE A 143 -27.82 0.18 2.51
N ARG A 144 -28.06 1.37 3.09
CA ARG A 144 -29.36 2.06 3.04
C ARG A 144 -29.42 3.11 1.93
N GLY A 145 -28.40 3.17 1.06
CA GLY A 145 -28.29 4.19 0.01
C GLY A 145 -27.92 5.57 0.53
N GLN A 146 -27.31 5.66 1.71
CA GLN A 146 -26.94 6.92 2.34
C GLN A 146 -25.42 7.10 2.33
N GLY A 147 -24.96 8.13 1.64
CA GLY A 147 -23.53 8.45 1.54
C GLY A 147 -22.71 7.40 0.78
N THR A 148 -21.40 7.64 0.76
CA THR A 148 -20.40 6.76 0.16
C THR A 148 -19.38 6.40 1.24
N PRO A 149 -19.07 5.11 1.47
CA PRO A 149 -18.08 4.72 2.47
C PRO A 149 -16.69 5.20 2.05
N LEU A 150 -15.84 5.56 3.01
CA LEU A 150 -14.50 6.09 2.70
C LEU A 150 -13.60 5.01 2.07
N CYS A 151 -13.82 3.74 2.39
CA CYS A 151 -13.08 2.59 1.88
C CYS A 151 -13.77 1.86 0.70
N GLN A 152 -14.38 2.61 -0.23
CA GLN A 152 -15.01 2.05 -1.44
C GLN A 152 -14.03 1.29 -2.35
N PHE A 153 -14.52 0.38 -3.19
CA PHE A 153 -13.68 -0.52 -4.00
C PHE A 153 -12.81 0.18 -5.05
N ASP A 154 -13.27 1.27 -5.65
CA ASP A 154 -12.50 2.05 -6.63
C ASP A 154 -11.20 2.63 -6.03
N TYR A 155 -11.20 2.78 -4.70
CA TYR A 155 -10.05 3.22 -3.93
C TYR A 155 -9.31 2.04 -3.31
N SER A 156 -10.02 1.17 -2.58
CA SER A 156 -9.41 0.08 -1.80
C SER A 156 -8.88 -1.05 -2.67
N GLY A 157 -9.41 -1.24 -3.89
CA GLY A 157 -8.92 -2.18 -4.89
C GLY A 157 -7.49 -1.84 -5.33
N PRO A 158 -7.26 -0.69 -6.00
CA PRO A 158 -5.92 -0.29 -6.44
C PRO A 158 -4.89 -0.19 -5.31
N LEU A 159 -5.31 0.25 -4.11
CA LEU A 159 -4.46 0.24 -2.92
C LEU A 159 -4.01 -1.19 -2.57
N THR A 160 -4.95 -2.13 -2.53
CA THR A 160 -4.67 -3.55 -2.24
C THR A 160 -3.77 -4.17 -3.32
N GLU A 161 -4.07 -3.92 -4.59
CA GLU A 161 -3.29 -4.40 -5.73
C GLU A 161 -1.85 -3.88 -5.69
N THR A 162 -1.65 -2.59 -5.39
CA THR A 162 -0.32 -2.00 -5.19
C THR A 162 0.47 -2.77 -4.14
N VAL A 163 -0.12 -3.03 -2.97
CA VAL A 163 0.53 -3.77 -1.90
C VAL A 163 0.89 -5.20 -2.33
N LEU A 164 -0.03 -5.88 -3.02
CA LEU A 164 0.16 -7.25 -3.48
C LEU A 164 1.22 -7.38 -4.59
N LEU A 165 1.35 -6.37 -5.47
CA LEU A 165 2.42 -6.31 -6.47
C LEU A 165 3.80 -6.37 -5.82
N GLY A 166 3.96 -5.84 -4.60
CA GLY A 166 5.21 -5.98 -3.83
C GLY A 166 5.52 -7.42 -3.42
N THR A 167 4.50 -8.20 -3.06
CA THR A 167 4.63 -9.63 -2.78
C THR A 167 5.03 -10.41 -4.03
N VAL A 168 4.46 -10.05 -5.20
CA VAL A 168 4.79 -10.67 -6.49
C VAL A 168 6.22 -10.33 -6.91
N ALA A 169 6.63 -9.06 -6.80
CA ALA A 169 8.01 -8.64 -7.09
C ALA A 169 9.02 -9.39 -6.23
N HIS A 170 8.73 -9.60 -4.94
CA HIS A 170 9.58 -10.42 -4.06
C HIS A 170 9.67 -11.87 -4.54
N GLN A 171 8.54 -12.46 -4.90
CA GLN A 171 8.48 -13.85 -5.37
C GLN A 171 9.28 -14.04 -6.67
N CYS A 172 9.23 -13.06 -7.58
CA CYS A 172 9.98 -13.08 -8.83
C CYS A 172 11.48 -12.78 -8.66
N GLY A 173 11.87 -12.16 -7.53
CA GLY A 173 13.26 -11.83 -7.21
C GLY A 173 13.90 -10.79 -8.14
N ARG A 174 13.09 -9.97 -8.82
CA ARG A 174 13.52 -8.97 -9.80
C ARG A 174 12.55 -7.78 -9.85
N GLU A 175 12.97 -6.71 -10.50
CA GLU A 175 12.09 -5.57 -10.79
C GLU A 175 11.02 -5.96 -11.81
N LEU A 176 9.78 -5.55 -11.54
CA LEU A 176 8.63 -5.72 -12.41
C LEU A 176 8.26 -4.38 -13.04
N LYS A 177 8.01 -4.37 -14.35
CA LYS A 177 7.36 -3.26 -15.05
C LYS A 177 5.89 -3.61 -15.24
N PHE A 178 4.99 -2.81 -14.68
CA PHE A 178 3.57 -3.13 -14.62
C PHE A 178 2.77 -2.20 -15.52
N ASN A 179 1.96 -2.77 -16.41
CA ASN A 179 0.98 -2.05 -17.22
C ASN A 179 -0.39 -2.17 -16.56
N ALA A 180 -0.81 -1.11 -15.86
CA ALA A 180 -2.10 -1.05 -15.18
C ALA A 180 -3.31 -1.19 -16.13
N SER A 181 -3.23 -0.67 -17.36
CA SER A 181 -4.35 -0.73 -18.31
C SER A 181 -4.61 -2.14 -18.85
N GLU A 182 -3.57 -2.95 -18.94
CA GLU A 182 -3.63 -4.34 -19.43
C GLU A 182 -3.63 -5.36 -18.28
N MET A 183 -3.35 -4.92 -17.05
CA MET A 183 -3.16 -5.75 -15.86
C MET A 183 -2.09 -6.85 -16.06
N VAL A 184 -0.95 -6.47 -16.64
CA VAL A 184 0.17 -7.39 -16.91
C VAL A 184 1.53 -6.82 -16.47
N CYS A 185 2.46 -7.72 -16.16
CA CYS A 185 3.88 -7.36 -16.04
C CYS A 185 4.52 -7.41 -17.44
N THR A 186 4.88 -6.25 -17.99
CA THR A 186 5.37 -6.10 -19.37
C THR A 186 6.62 -6.96 -19.61
N GLY A 187 6.53 -7.88 -20.57
CA GLY A 187 7.63 -8.79 -20.91
C GLY A 187 7.90 -9.90 -19.89
N ASP A 188 7.01 -10.08 -18.90
CA ASP A 188 7.19 -11.04 -17.81
C ASP A 188 5.94 -11.92 -17.62
N GLU A 189 5.86 -13.00 -18.39
CA GLU A 189 4.76 -13.97 -18.33
C GLU A 189 4.69 -14.67 -16.97
N GLN A 190 5.83 -14.95 -16.35
CA GLN A 190 5.88 -15.57 -15.03
C GLN A 190 5.23 -14.66 -13.99
N ALA A 191 5.63 -13.39 -13.91
CA ALA A 191 5.06 -12.43 -12.97
C ALA A 191 3.58 -12.18 -13.27
N THR A 192 3.21 -12.04 -14.54
CA THR A 192 1.81 -11.86 -14.97
C THR A 192 0.93 -13.03 -14.53
N SER A 193 1.42 -14.27 -14.64
CA SER A 193 0.66 -15.45 -14.20
C SER A 193 0.37 -15.47 -12.69
N LEU A 194 1.12 -14.73 -11.88
CA LEU A 194 0.92 -14.62 -10.42
C LEU A 194 -0.13 -13.57 -10.04
N LEU A 195 -0.56 -12.71 -10.98
CA LEU A 195 -1.56 -11.66 -10.73
C LEU A 195 -2.99 -12.20 -10.68
N SER A 196 -3.20 -13.43 -11.16
CA SER A 196 -4.51 -14.08 -11.15
C SER A 196 -4.39 -15.51 -10.62
N LYS A 197 -5.54 -16.15 -10.41
CA LYS A 197 -5.61 -17.54 -9.99
C LYS A 197 -6.70 -18.27 -10.76
N ASN A 198 -6.48 -19.56 -10.96
CA ASN A 198 -7.55 -20.44 -11.42
C ASN A 198 -8.55 -20.62 -10.29
N TYR A 199 -9.76 -20.08 -10.49
CA TYR A 199 -10.86 -20.33 -9.58
C TYR A 199 -11.32 -21.79 -9.72
N ARG A 200 -11.77 -22.36 -8.60
CA ARG A 200 -12.39 -23.69 -8.60
C ARG A 200 -13.61 -23.68 -9.51
N GLU A 201 -13.85 -24.77 -10.23
CA GLU A 201 -15.05 -24.93 -11.05
C GLU A 201 -16.32 -24.57 -10.26
N GLY A 202 -17.19 -23.75 -10.85
CA GLY A 202 -18.40 -23.19 -10.21
C GLY A 202 -18.17 -21.91 -9.39
N TRP A 203 -16.92 -21.44 -9.26
CA TRP A 203 -16.55 -20.22 -8.52
C TRP A 203 -15.80 -19.19 -9.40
N SER A 204 -15.93 -19.29 -10.72
CA SER A 204 -15.34 -18.31 -11.64
C SER A 204 -15.98 -16.94 -11.48
N VAL A 205 -15.17 -15.89 -11.59
CA VAL A 205 -15.64 -14.51 -11.69
C VAL A 205 -15.65 -14.16 -13.17
N ASP A 206 -16.82 -13.82 -13.72
CA ASP A 206 -16.92 -13.41 -15.12
C ASP A 206 -16.17 -12.09 -15.34
N ALA A 207 -15.22 -12.08 -16.27
CA ALA A 207 -14.41 -10.91 -16.59
C ALA A 207 -15.24 -9.67 -17.01
N ALA A 208 -16.50 -9.87 -17.43
CA ALA A 208 -17.41 -8.81 -17.85
C ALA A 208 -17.84 -7.85 -16.72
N ALA A 209 -17.62 -8.20 -15.45
CA ALA A 209 -17.91 -7.30 -14.32
C ALA A 209 -16.77 -6.32 -14.00
N ALA A 210 -15.57 -6.51 -14.56
CA ALA A 210 -14.38 -5.73 -14.23
C ALA A 210 -14.08 -4.57 -15.21
N ALA A 211 -14.76 -4.50 -16.35
CA ALA A 211 -14.51 -3.51 -17.40
C ALA A 211 -15.43 -2.27 -17.36
N ASN A 212 -16.26 -2.11 -16.32
CA ASN A 212 -17.22 -1.01 -16.16
C ASN A 212 -17.10 -0.32 -14.79
N VAL A 213 -15.87 -0.14 -14.31
CA VAL A 213 -15.53 0.78 -13.21
C VAL A 213 -14.35 1.63 -13.64
#